data_AF-A0A9N9DEG3-F1
#
_entry.id   AF-A0A9N9DEG3-F1
#
_cell.length_a   1.000
_cell.length_b   1.000
_cell.length_c   1.000
_cell.angle_alpha   90.00
_cell.angle_beta   90.00
_cell.angle_gamma   90.00
#
_symmetry.space_group_name_H-M   'P 1'
#
loop_
_entity.id
_entity.type
_entity.pdbx_description
1 polymer ?
#
loop_
_entity_poly.entity_id
_entity_poly.type
_entity_poly.pdbx_seq_one_letter_code
_entity_poly.pdbx_strand_id
1 'polypeptide(L)'
;MLNTSTARLDEIEQVLQNYHNNFGRVATEFESINRSITILQTEVNQRHFLVQSTNRRGSDQQIEALSSSARLLNSSTSSQKFANIISTIREQLKAIFARVMDAGGYTLDQMCNVVSADVLRLGMGAIGKDTIKGFHNGNSIKSENLEEIGAWIDSLLHTTE
;
A
#
# COMPACT_ATOMS: atom_id res chain seq x y z
N MET A 1 41.35 -43.46 -12.72
CA MET A 1 41.32 -41.99 -12.55
C MET A 1 40.45 -41.30 -13.61
N LEU A 2 40.59 -41.61 -14.91
CA LEU A 2 39.78 -41.01 -15.99
C LEU A 2 38.25 -41.12 -15.76
N ASN A 3 37.73 -42.30 -15.42
CA ASN A 3 36.28 -42.50 -15.23
C ASN A 3 35.70 -41.68 -14.07
N THR A 4 36.49 -41.40 -13.04
CA THR A 4 36.06 -40.58 -11.89
C THR A 4 36.02 -39.09 -12.25
N SER A 5 36.98 -38.63 -13.07
CA SER A 5 36.97 -37.27 -13.59
C SER A 5 35.80 -37.02 -14.55
N THR A 6 35.48 -37.98 -15.42
CA THR A 6 34.32 -37.90 -16.31
C THR A 6 33.01 -37.81 -15.53
N ALA A 7 32.79 -38.70 -14.55
CA ALA A 7 31.57 -38.68 -13.75
C ALA A 7 31.36 -37.35 -13.00
N ARG A 8 32.44 -36.73 -12.51
CA ARG A 8 32.37 -35.41 -11.86
C ARG A 8 32.06 -34.27 -12.83
N LEU A 9 32.51 -34.37 -14.09
CA LEU A 9 32.16 -33.38 -15.12
C LEU A 9 30.68 -33.48 -15.49
N ASP A 10 30.17 -34.70 -15.65
CA ASP A 10 28.75 -34.94 -15.96
C ASP A 10 27.84 -34.39 -14.84
N GLU A 11 28.23 -34.57 -13.58
CA GLU A 11 27.49 -34.07 -12.42
C GLU A 11 27.49 -32.53 -12.35
N ILE A 12 28.63 -31.88 -12.66
CA ILE A 12 28.72 -30.42 -12.76
C ILE A 12 27.84 -29.88 -13.89
N GLU A 13 27.86 -30.53 -15.06
CA GLU A 13 27.04 -30.13 -16.20
C GLU A 13 25.55 -30.23 -15.87
N GLN A 14 25.14 -31.31 -15.21
CA GLN A 14 23.75 -31.49 -14.77
C GLN A 14 23.30 -30.41 -13.78
N VAL A 15 24.16 -30.05 -12.82
CA VAL A 15 23.88 -28.98 -11.85
C VAL A 15 23.74 -27.63 -12.54
N LEU A 16 24.64 -27.30 -13.47
CA LEU A 16 24.59 -26.05 -14.24
C LEU A 16 23.32 -25.98 -15.10
N GLN A 17 22.95 -27.07 -15.76
CA GLN A 17 21.72 -27.14 -16.54
C GLN A 17 20.48 -26.93 -15.67
N ASN A 18 20.46 -27.52 -14.47
CA ASN A 18 19.37 -27.33 -13.51
C ASN A 18 19.27 -25.86 -13.06
N TYR A 19 20.39 -25.21 -12.74
CA TYR A 19 20.40 -23.78 -12.40
C TYR A 19 19.89 -22.91 -13.56
N HIS A 20 20.32 -23.19 -14.80
CA HIS A 20 19.85 -22.46 -15.97
C HIS A 20 18.33 -22.60 -16.16
N ASN A 21 17.80 -23.81 -16.03
CA ASN A 21 16.36 -24.07 -16.12
C ASN A 21 15.56 -23.36 -15.02
N ASN A 22 16.08 -23.36 -13.79
CA ASN A 22 15.45 -22.67 -12.66
C ASN A 22 15.45 -21.15 -12.87
N PHE A 23 16.55 -20.57 -13.33
CA PHE A 23 16.61 -19.15 -13.64
C PHE A 23 15.66 -18.77 -14.77
N GLY A 24 15.57 -19.60 -15.83
CA GLY A 24 14.60 -19.41 -16.91
C GLY A 24 13.16 -19.40 -16.42
N ARG A 25 12.80 -20.34 -15.53
CA ARG A 25 11.46 -20.36 -14.90
C ARG A 25 11.18 -19.11 -14.08
N VAL A 26 12.11 -18.67 -13.25
CA VAL A 26 11.97 -17.45 -12.43
C VAL A 26 11.77 -16.23 -13.35
N ALA A 27 12.52 -16.13 -14.44
CA ALA A 27 12.35 -15.04 -15.41
C ALA A 27 10.94 -15.05 -16.03
N THR A 28 10.43 -16.21 -16.43
CA THR A 28 9.06 -16.32 -16.97
C THR A 28 7.98 -15.97 -15.94
N GLU A 29 8.16 -16.36 -14.68
CA GLU A 29 7.25 -15.97 -13.59
C GLU A 29 7.26 -14.46 -13.38
N PHE A 30 8.44 -13.83 -13.43
CA PHE A 30 8.58 -12.38 -13.32
C PHE A 30 7.87 -11.63 -14.47
N GLU A 31 8.01 -12.11 -15.71
CA GLU A 31 7.27 -11.57 -16.86
C GLU A 31 5.75 -11.70 -16.69
N SER A 32 5.28 -12.84 -16.19
CA SER A 32 3.86 -13.09 -15.90
C SER A 32 3.31 -12.15 -14.83
N ILE A 33 4.07 -11.93 -13.75
CA ILE A 33 3.74 -10.97 -12.69
C ILE A 33 3.66 -9.56 -13.28
N ASN A 34 4.65 -9.15 -14.07
CA ASN A 34 4.69 -7.83 -14.69
C ASN A 34 3.49 -7.58 -15.63
N ARG A 35 3.12 -8.59 -16.43
CA ARG A 35 1.91 -8.55 -17.26
C ARG A 35 0.65 -8.39 -16.42
N SER A 36 0.54 -9.13 -15.32
CA SER A 36 -0.61 -9.06 -14.41
C SER A 36 -0.74 -7.67 -13.76
N ILE A 37 0.39 -7.08 -13.33
CA ILE A 37 0.43 -5.71 -12.78
C ILE A 37 -0.06 -4.71 -13.83
N THR A 38 0.39 -4.83 -15.07
CA THR A 38 -0.01 -3.93 -16.17
C THR A 38 -1.52 -4.00 -16.44
N ILE A 39 -2.10 -5.20 -16.41
CA ILE A 39 -3.54 -5.42 -16.57
C ILE A 39 -4.31 -4.76 -15.41
N LEU A 40 -3.88 -4.98 -14.18
CA LEU A 40 -4.52 -4.39 -12.99
C LEU A 40 -4.46 -2.87 -13.00
N GLN A 41 -3.32 -2.27 -13.36
CA GLN A 41 -3.17 -0.82 -13.49
C GLN A 41 -4.15 -0.26 -14.54
N THR A 42 -4.28 -0.93 -15.68
CA THR A 42 -5.22 -0.54 -16.73
C THR A 42 -6.67 -0.59 -16.23
N GLU A 43 -7.05 -1.65 -15.51
CA GLU A 43 -8.39 -1.79 -14.94
C GLU A 43 -8.69 -0.72 -13.88
N VAL A 44 -7.73 -0.42 -13.00
CA VAL A 44 -7.87 0.64 -11.98
C VAL A 44 -8.08 2.00 -12.66
N ASN A 45 -7.28 2.32 -13.68
CA ASN A 45 -7.40 3.58 -14.41
C ASN A 45 -8.75 3.71 -15.14
N GLN A 46 -9.24 2.62 -15.75
CA GLN A 46 -10.57 2.59 -16.37
C GLN A 46 -11.70 2.82 -15.36
N ARG A 47 -11.64 2.16 -14.20
CA ARG A 47 -12.64 2.34 -13.14
C ARG A 47 -12.63 3.75 -12.57
N HIS A 48 -11.45 4.33 -12.38
CA HIS A 48 -11.30 5.71 -11.93
C HIS A 48 -11.95 6.70 -12.92
N PHE A 49 -11.74 6.52 -14.24
CA PHE A 49 -12.40 7.31 -15.28
C PHE A 49 -13.94 7.17 -15.27
N LEU A 50 -14.45 5.94 -15.09
CA LEU A 50 -15.89 5.68 -15.05
C LEU A 50 -16.56 6.32 -13.82
N VAL A 51 -15.91 6.26 -12.65
CA VAL A 51 -16.41 6.91 -11.43
C VAL A 51 -16.44 8.43 -11.58
N GLN A 52 -15.38 9.03 -12.15
CA GLN A 52 -15.33 10.48 -12.38
C GLN A 52 -16.40 10.95 -13.38
N SER A 53 -16.64 10.20 -14.46
CA SER A 53 -17.66 10.54 -15.45
C SER A 53 -19.09 10.36 -14.92
N THR A 54 -19.32 9.40 -14.02
CA THR A 54 -20.64 9.22 -13.36
C THR A 54 -20.95 10.35 -12.38
N ASN A 55 -19.96 10.82 -11.60
CA ASN A 55 -20.13 11.91 -10.64
C ASN A 55 -20.42 13.27 -11.29
N ARG A 56 -20.07 13.47 -12.57
CA ARG A 56 -20.40 14.69 -13.33
C ARG A 56 -21.80 14.68 -13.96
N ARG A 57 -22.45 13.52 -14.07
CA ARG A 57 -23.77 13.36 -14.71
C ARG A 57 -24.94 13.31 -13.72
N GLY A 58 -24.67 13.32 -12.42
CA GLY A 58 -25.68 13.14 -11.37
C GLY A 58 -26.48 14.39 -10.99
N SER A 59 -26.36 15.52 -11.70
CA SER A 59 -27.11 16.73 -11.36
C SER A 59 -28.39 16.94 -12.17
N ASP A 60 -28.66 16.17 -13.22
CA ASP A 60 -29.90 16.29 -13.97
C ASP A 60 -30.44 14.93 -14.41
N GLN A 61 -31.71 14.71 -14.07
CA GLN A 61 -32.65 13.73 -14.61
C GLN A 61 -32.85 12.41 -13.84
N GLN A 62 -34.05 12.39 -13.26
CA GLN A 62 -34.83 11.31 -12.69
C GLN A 62 -34.92 10.05 -13.57
N ILE A 63 -34.80 8.91 -12.90
CA ILE A 63 -35.56 7.65 -13.04
C ILE A 63 -35.86 7.17 -14.47
N GLU A 64 -35.16 6.13 -14.90
CA GLU A 64 -35.75 5.00 -15.64
C GLU A 64 -35.10 3.72 -15.08
N ALA A 65 -35.89 2.99 -14.30
CA ALA A 65 -35.54 1.72 -13.67
C ALA A 65 -35.33 0.65 -14.74
N LEU A 66 -34.14 0.03 -14.88
CA LEU A 66 -34.00 -1.25 -15.60
C LEU A 66 -32.64 -1.98 -15.41
N SER A 67 -31.89 -1.82 -14.32
CA SER A 67 -30.59 -2.54 -14.17
C SER A 67 -30.22 -3.01 -12.76
N SER A 68 -31.23 -3.23 -11.91
CA SER A 68 -31.05 -3.47 -10.47
C SER A 68 -30.53 -4.86 -10.04
N SER A 69 -30.00 -5.73 -10.92
CA SER A 69 -29.72 -7.14 -10.51
C SER A 69 -28.29 -7.68 -10.72
N ALA A 70 -27.28 -6.89 -11.12
CA ALA A 70 -25.96 -7.47 -11.43
C ALA A 70 -24.73 -6.89 -10.69
N ARG A 71 -24.86 -5.91 -9.77
CA ARG A 71 -23.69 -5.19 -9.23
C ARG A 71 -23.42 -5.33 -7.72
N LEU A 72 -24.15 -6.17 -7.00
CA LEU A 72 -24.07 -6.22 -5.53
C LEU A 72 -23.09 -7.23 -4.91
N LEU A 73 -22.11 -7.79 -5.64
CA LEU A 73 -21.27 -8.86 -5.06
C LEU A 73 -19.75 -8.63 -4.94
N ASN A 74 -19.18 -7.51 -5.42
CA ASN A 74 -17.73 -7.31 -5.33
C ASN A 74 -17.25 -6.00 -4.65
N SER A 75 -18.14 -5.11 -4.17
CA SER A 75 -17.72 -3.84 -3.53
C SER A 75 -17.35 -3.96 -2.05
N SER A 76 -17.75 -5.04 -1.38
CA SER A 76 -17.53 -5.22 0.06
C SER A 76 -16.07 -5.54 0.38
N THR A 77 -15.39 -6.34 -0.44
CA THR A 77 -14.05 -6.83 -0.12
C THR A 77 -12.96 -5.76 -0.25
N SER A 78 -13.04 -4.87 -1.24
CA SER A 78 -12.05 -3.78 -1.42
C SER A 78 -12.25 -2.66 -0.39
N SER A 79 -13.50 -2.26 -0.13
CA SER A 79 -13.84 -1.25 0.87
C SER A 79 -13.42 -1.70 2.27
N GLN A 80 -13.62 -2.98 2.58
CA GLN A 80 -13.19 -3.56 3.85
C GLN A 80 -11.66 -3.58 3.98
N LYS A 81 -10.92 -3.95 2.92
CA LYS A 81 -9.45 -3.92 2.93
C LYS A 81 -8.91 -2.50 3.15
N PHE A 82 -9.50 -1.50 2.52
CA PHE A 82 -9.07 -0.10 2.70
C PHE A 82 -9.40 0.42 4.10
N ALA A 83 -10.57 0.09 4.63
CA ALA A 83 -10.94 0.40 6.02
C ALA A 83 -9.97 -0.25 7.02
N ASN A 84 -9.55 -1.49 6.76
CA ASN A 84 -8.57 -2.19 7.60
C ASN A 84 -7.21 -1.46 7.57
N ILE A 85 -6.72 -1.02 6.40
CA ILE A 85 -5.44 -0.29 6.29
C ILE A 85 -5.49 1.03 7.06
N ILE A 86 -6.55 1.83 6.86
CA ILE A 86 -6.75 3.09 7.58
C ILE A 86 -6.76 2.85 9.09
N SER A 87 -7.48 1.81 9.52
CA SER A 87 -7.56 1.44 10.93
C SER A 87 -6.19 1.07 11.49
N THR A 88 -5.41 0.26 10.77
CA THR A 88 -4.06 -0.15 11.18
C THR A 88 -3.13 1.06 11.35
N ILE A 89 -3.06 1.95 10.36
CA ILE A 89 -2.22 3.16 10.41
C ILE A 89 -2.64 4.04 11.58
N ARG A 90 -3.95 4.18 11.82
CA ARG A 90 -4.48 4.96 12.96
C ARG A 90 -4.07 4.37 14.30
N GLU A 91 -4.18 3.07 14.48
CA GLU A 91 -3.82 2.43 15.74
C GLU A 91 -2.31 2.47 16.00
N GLN A 92 -1.48 2.34 14.96
CA GLN A 92 -0.02 2.56 15.06
C GLN A 92 0.31 4.00 15.47
N LEU A 93 -0.33 4.99 14.85
CA LEU A 93 -0.17 6.40 15.22
C LEU A 93 -0.51 6.61 16.70
N LYS A 94 -1.65 6.09 17.16
CA LYS A 94 -2.07 6.18 18.56
C LYS A 94 -1.09 5.52 19.51
N ALA A 95 -0.57 4.34 19.15
CA ALA A 95 0.41 3.62 19.97
C ALA A 95 1.71 4.42 20.13
N ILE A 96 2.20 5.05 19.06
CA ILE A 96 3.37 5.93 19.10
C ILE A 96 3.07 7.15 19.97
N PHE A 97 1.90 7.76 19.79
CA PHE A 97 1.49 8.93 20.57
C PHE A 97 1.43 8.59 22.05
N ALA A 98 0.78 7.49 22.44
CA ALA A 98 0.73 7.04 23.83
C ALA A 98 2.14 6.86 24.42
N ARG A 99 3.01 6.13 23.70
CA ARG A 99 4.40 5.88 24.15
C ARG A 99 5.18 7.18 24.37
N VAL A 100 5.07 8.14 23.46
CA VAL A 100 5.84 9.39 23.51
C VAL A 100 5.23 10.37 24.51
N MET A 101 3.91 10.47 24.59
CA MET A 101 3.21 11.34 25.56
C MET A 101 3.44 10.86 27.00
N ASP A 102 3.39 9.55 27.24
CA ASP A 102 3.63 8.98 28.58
C ASP A 102 5.08 9.18 29.05
N ALA A 103 6.06 9.11 28.13
CA ALA A 103 7.47 9.30 28.44
C ALA A 103 7.89 10.77 28.55
N GLY A 104 7.30 11.66 27.75
CA GLY A 104 7.76 13.04 27.56
C GLY A 104 6.82 14.14 28.04
N GLY A 105 5.63 13.81 28.54
CA GLY A 105 4.64 14.80 28.99
C GLY A 105 4.08 15.68 27.88
N TYR A 106 4.17 15.23 26.62
CA TYR A 106 3.65 15.97 25.47
C TYR A 106 2.12 15.95 25.45
N THR A 107 1.53 17.08 25.10
CA THR A 107 0.10 17.15 24.74
C THR A 107 -0.12 16.63 23.32
N LEU A 108 -1.36 16.21 23.01
CA LEU A 108 -1.75 15.79 21.66
C LEU A 108 -1.40 16.84 20.59
N ASP A 109 -1.58 18.13 20.88
CA ASP A 109 -1.27 19.21 19.94
C ASP A 109 0.23 19.33 19.68
N GLN A 110 1.04 19.20 20.73
CA GLN A 110 2.50 19.20 20.60
C GLN A 110 2.98 18.00 19.79
N MET A 111 2.42 16.81 20.00
CA MET A 111 2.76 15.66 19.15
C MET A 111 2.35 15.86 17.70
N CYS A 112 1.16 16.42 17.42
CA CYS A 112 0.76 16.72 16.05
C CYS A 112 1.73 17.72 15.37
N ASN A 113 2.26 18.70 16.11
CA ASN A 113 3.29 19.60 15.60
C ASN A 113 4.61 18.87 15.31
N VAL A 114 5.04 17.96 16.19
CA VAL A 114 6.26 17.16 15.97
C VAL A 114 6.13 16.32 14.71
N VAL A 115 5.02 15.59 14.54
CA VAL A 115 4.78 14.78 13.34
C VAL A 115 4.79 15.64 12.07
N SER A 116 4.06 16.77 12.09
CA SER A 116 4.01 17.70 10.95
C SER A 116 5.41 18.20 10.56
N ALA A 117 6.22 18.57 11.56
CA ALA A 117 7.59 19.02 11.33
C ALA A 117 8.50 17.88 10.82
N ASP A 118 8.35 16.67 11.35
CA ASP A 118 9.16 15.53 10.94
C ASP A 118 8.83 15.05 9.53
N VAL A 119 7.56 14.95 9.16
CA VAL A 119 7.12 14.63 7.79
C VAL A 119 7.76 15.60 6.80
N LEU A 120 7.74 16.89 7.11
CA LEU A 120 8.36 17.92 6.28
C LEU A 120 9.89 17.77 6.23
N ARG A 121 10.54 17.57 7.39
CA ARG A 121 12.00 17.42 7.53
C ARG A 121 12.53 16.22 6.76
N LEU A 122 11.76 15.13 6.72
CA LEU A 122 12.11 13.89 6.03
C LEU A 122 11.79 13.94 4.53
N GLY A 123 11.24 15.04 4.02
CA GLY A 123 10.88 15.19 2.61
C GLY A 123 9.73 14.29 2.16
N MET A 124 8.90 13.83 3.11
CA MET A 124 7.80 12.90 2.84
C MET A 124 6.54 13.62 2.32
N GLY A 125 6.48 14.94 2.48
CA GLY A 125 5.34 15.76 2.08
C GLY A 125 5.10 16.90 3.06
N ALA A 126 3.86 17.41 3.09
CA ALA A 126 3.48 18.50 3.97
C ALA A 126 2.07 18.29 4.51
N ILE A 127 2.00 17.76 5.73
CA ILE A 127 0.75 17.55 6.45
C ILE A 127 0.55 18.59 7.55
N GLY A 128 -0.67 19.13 7.64
CA GLY A 128 -1.04 20.05 8.72
C GLY A 128 -1.33 19.31 10.03
N LYS A 129 -0.94 19.93 11.16
CA LYS A 129 -1.20 19.39 12.51
C LYS A 129 -2.68 19.04 12.76
N ASP A 130 -3.60 19.86 12.24
CA ASP A 130 -5.04 19.68 12.46
C ASP A 130 -5.57 18.46 11.70
N THR A 131 -4.96 18.15 10.55
CA THR A 131 -5.25 16.94 9.78
C THR A 131 -4.82 15.68 10.55
N ILE A 132 -3.61 15.69 11.13
CA ILE A 132 -3.10 14.61 11.98
C ILE A 132 -4.01 14.42 13.20
N LYS A 133 -4.34 15.53 13.88
CA LYS A 133 -5.21 15.53 15.07
C LYS A 133 -6.61 14.99 14.76
N GLY A 134 -7.19 15.42 13.63
CA GLY A 134 -8.47 14.92 13.16
C GLY A 134 -8.43 13.42 12.90
N PHE A 135 -7.38 12.94 12.21
CA PHE A 135 -7.22 11.53 11.90
C PHE A 135 -7.05 10.66 13.15
N HIS A 136 -6.22 11.11 14.11
CA HIS A 136 -6.07 10.48 15.43
C HIS A 136 -7.42 10.30 16.14
N ASN A 137 -8.29 11.32 16.07
CA ASN A 137 -9.60 11.33 16.71
C ASN A 137 -10.70 10.59 15.93
N GLY A 138 -10.39 10.06 14.75
CA GLY A 138 -11.32 9.22 13.99
C GLY A 138 -11.80 9.80 12.67
N ASN A 139 -11.44 11.04 12.33
CA ASN A 139 -11.91 11.68 11.10
C ASN A 139 -11.39 10.95 9.85
N SER A 140 -12.12 11.12 8.75
CA SER A 140 -11.64 10.73 7.43
C SER A 140 -10.41 11.56 7.06
N ILE A 141 -9.53 10.94 6.29
CA ILE A 141 -8.29 11.54 5.82
C ILE A 141 -8.18 11.30 4.32
N LYS A 142 -7.54 12.23 3.61
CA LYS A 142 -7.19 12.04 2.20
C LYS A 142 -6.07 11.01 2.07
N SER A 143 -6.02 10.31 0.94
CA SER A 143 -4.98 9.32 0.66
C SER A 143 -3.56 9.91 0.73
N GLU A 144 -3.35 11.11 0.17
CA GLU A 144 -2.05 11.81 0.23
C GLU A 144 -1.52 11.95 1.66
N ASN A 145 -2.36 12.44 2.57
CA ASN A 145 -2.01 12.63 3.97
C ASN A 145 -1.87 11.29 4.73
N LEU A 146 -2.59 10.24 4.30
CA LEU A 146 -2.46 8.90 4.86
C LEU A 146 -1.12 8.26 4.49
N GLU A 147 -0.67 8.44 3.25
CA GLU A 147 0.63 7.98 2.77
C GLU A 147 1.77 8.70 3.51
N GLU A 148 1.67 10.01 3.71
CA GLU A 148 2.64 10.79 4.50
C GLU A 148 2.76 10.29 5.95
N ILE A 149 1.63 10.03 6.62
CA ILE A 149 1.62 9.47 7.98
C ILE A 149 2.20 8.04 7.99
N GLY A 150 1.81 7.20 7.02
CA GLY A 150 2.31 5.83 6.90
C GLY A 150 3.83 5.79 6.73
N ALA A 151 4.37 6.61 5.82
CA ALA A 151 5.81 6.72 5.58
C ALA A 151 6.58 7.21 6.83
N TRP A 152 6.01 8.16 7.58
CA TRP A 152 6.60 8.61 8.83
C TRP A 152 6.62 7.49 9.88
N ILE A 153 5.52 6.74 10.06
CA ILE A 153 5.48 5.58 10.96
C ILE A 153 6.54 4.55 10.57
N ASP A 154 6.63 4.22 9.29
CA ASP A 154 7.63 3.27 8.80
C ASP A 154 9.05 3.75 9.08
N SER A 155 9.34 5.04 8.93
CA SER A 155 10.67 5.60 9.22
C SER A 155 11.08 5.46 10.69
N LEU A 156 10.11 5.48 11.61
CA LEU A 156 10.33 5.27 13.03
C LEU A 156 10.57 3.79 13.38
N LEU A 157 9.98 2.87 12.60
CA LEU A 157 10.17 1.44 12.81
C LEU A 157 11.54 0.96 12.30
N HIS A 158 12.00 1.49 11.16
CA HIS A 158 13.29 1.14 10.56
C HIS A 158 14.52 1.76 11.26
N THR A 159 14.32 2.70 12.20
CA THR A 159 15.41 3.28 13.00
C THR A 159 15.67 2.52 14.32
N THR A 160 15.01 1.39 14.53
CA THR A 160 15.10 0.58 15.76
C THR A 160 15.93 -0.72 15.63
N GLU A 161 16.67 -0.90 14.54
CA GLU A 161 17.71 -1.94 14.37
C GLU A 161 19.12 -1.34 14.48
#